data_AF-A0A0B2UZ10-F1
#
_entry.id   AF-A0A0B2UZ10-F1
#
_cell.length_a   1.000
_cell.length_b   1.000
_cell.length_c   1.000
_cell.angle_alpha   90.00
_cell.angle_beta   90.00
_cell.angle_gamma   90.00
#
_symmetry.space_group_name_H-M   'P 1'
#
loop_
_entity.id
_entity.type
_entity.pdbx_description
1 polymer ?
#
loop_
_entity_poly.entity_id
_entity_poly.type
_entity_poly.pdbx_seq_one_letter_code
_entity_poly.pdbx_strand_id
1 'polypeptide(L)'
;MEKFYSILSSIRWRLKQINEFDVYRNNTNHSLHNDYIYRYALPFEKVDDPVGMTLFLQRNWHHSITLSIVYFIVIKLIQWIMRNREPFSLRKPLFIWNACLALFSAVGFIRFTEDVVYSLTNLGMYRSLCYTIHPKSVAAFWALLFALSKIVELGDTLFIVLRKKPLIFLHYYHHAAVMIGSAHAGAEHAAPGRFFVSMNFFVHTIMYTYYACTAYGLRPSRFMAMMVTTLQIVQMLGGLFVVSLVFKIKTMPDLPFMAMMVTTLQIVQMLGGLFVVSLVFKIKTMPDLPCQQSYGNLYLAFIVYTTFAALFVQFYIKAYFLNSKERCQHKKIE
;
A
#
# COMPACT_ATOMS: atom_id res chain seq x y z
N MET A 1 3.98 -32.10 -18.31
CA MET A 1 5.20 -31.30 -18.07
C MET A 1 5.00 -29.81 -18.34
N GLU A 2 4.34 -29.39 -19.43
CA GLU A 2 4.14 -27.96 -19.76
C GLU A 2 3.42 -27.13 -18.69
N LYS A 3 2.35 -27.68 -18.08
CA LYS A 3 1.61 -27.00 -17.01
C LYS A 3 2.47 -26.73 -15.77
N PHE A 4 3.38 -27.64 -15.45
CA PHE A 4 4.34 -27.49 -14.35
C PHE A 4 5.42 -26.44 -14.68
N TYR A 5 5.92 -26.44 -15.92
CA TYR A 5 6.89 -25.45 -16.39
C TYR A 5 6.31 -24.03 -16.43
N SER A 6 5.05 -23.88 -16.83
CA SER A 6 4.30 -22.61 -16.82
C SER A 6 4.08 -22.07 -15.39
N ILE A 7 3.77 -22.96 -14.44
CA ILE A 7 3.63 -22.56 -13.02
C ILE A 7 4.99 -22.11 -12.47
N LEU A 8 6.06 -22.87 -12.72
CA LEU A 8 7.42 -22.53 -12.29
C LEU A 8 7.91 -21.21 -12.89
N SER A 9 7.66 -20.96 -14.18
CA SER A 9 8.03 -19.71 -14.83
C SER A 9 7.23 -18.53 -14.27
N SER A 10 5.94 -18.70 -14.00
CA SER A 10 5.11 -17.68 -13.33
C SER A 10 5.60 -17.35 -11.93
N ILE A 11 5.94 -18.36 -11.13
CA ILE A 11 6.52 -18.18 -9.79
C ILE A 11 7.86 -17.45 -9.87
N ARG A 12 8.75 -17.89 -10.78
CA ARG A 12 10.07 -17.26 -10.97
C ARG A 12 9.94 -15.80 -11.40
N TRP A 13 8.99 -15.48 -12.27
CA TRP A 13 8.72 -14.11 -12.71
C TRP A 13 8.21 -13.24 -11.56
N ARG A 14 7.28 -13.73 -10.74
CA ARG A 14 6.80 -13.01 -9.54
C ARG A 14 7.91 -12.79 -8.51
N LEU A 15 8.74 -13.80 -8.27
CA LEU A 15 9.90 -13.68 -7.37
C LEU A 15 10.91 -12.66 -7.87
N LYS A 16 11.11 -12.57 -9.19
CA LYS A 16 11.96 -11.54 -9.80
C LYS A 16 11.39 -10.14 -9.54
N GLN A 17 10.09 -9.95 -9.74
CA GLN A 17 9.43 -8.66 -9.53
C GLN A 17 9.49 -8.17 -8.07
N ILE A 18 9.35 -9.07 -7.09
CA ILE A 18 9.46 -8.72 -5.66
C ILE A 18 10.88 -8.23 -5.28
N ASN A 19 11.89 -8.66 -6.04
CA ASN A 19 13.30 -8.30 -5.85
C ASN A 19 13.78 -7.19 -6.80
N GLU A 20 12.92 -6.67 -7.68
CA GLU A 20 13.25 -5.54 -8.55
C GLU A 20 12.82 -4.24 -7.86
N PHE A 21 13.80 -3.49 -7.36
CA PHE A 21 13.59 -2.16 -6.80
C PHE A 21 14.02 -1.09 -7.81
N ASP A 22 13.16 -0.10 -8.04
CA ASP A 22 13.43 0.98 -9.00
C ASP A 22 14.32 2.09 -8.42
N VAL A 23 14.31 2.26 -7.09
CA VAL A 23 15.07 3.28 -6.37
C VAL A 23 16.57 2.94 -6.37
N TYR A 24 17.41 3.88 -6.83
CA TYR A 24 18.87 3.77 -7.04
C TYR A 24 19.31 2.79 -8.14
N ARG A 25 18.38 2.35 -9.00
CA ARG A 25 18.71 1.53 -10.17
C ARG A 25 19.61 2.33 -11.12
N ASN A 26 20.70 1.73 -11.59
CA ASN A 26 21.66 2.33 -12.53
C ASN A 26 22.23 3.71 -12.10
N ASN A 27 22.50 3.93 -10.80
CA ASN A 27 23.01 5.22 -10.27
C ASN A 27 22.06 6.41 -10.50
N THR A 28 20.78 6.16 -10.78
CA THR A 28 19.79 7.24 -10.94
C THR A 28 19.24 7.68 -9.58
N ASN A 29 19.29 8.98 -9.30
CA ASN A 29 18.74 9.60 -8.09
C ASN A 29 17.27 10.05 -8.28
N HIS A 30 16.52 9.42 -9.20
CA HIS A 30 15.16 9.83 -9.56
C HIS A 30 14.09 9.28 -8.61
N SER A 31 14.29 9.40 -7.30
CA SER A 31 13.23 9.13 -6.32
C SER A 31 12.45 10.40 -6.01
N LEU A 32 11.11 10.31 -6.07
CA LEU A 32 10.21 11.41 -5.75
C LEU A 32 10.13 11.55 -4.23
N HIS A 33 10.64 12.65 -3.68
CA HIS A 33 10.66 12.92 -2.25
C HIS A 33 9.84 14.14 -1.88
N ASN A 34 9.37 14.19 -0.63
CA ASN A 34 8.84 15.41 -0.03
C ASN A 34 9.97 16.35 0.43
N ASP A 35 9.86 17.64 0.17
CA ASP A 35 10.86 18.65 0.57
C ASP A 35 10.63 19.23 1.97
N TYR A 36 10.06 18.44 2.89
CA TYR A 36 9.81 18.92 4.26
C TYR A 36 11.12 19.09 5.04
N ILE A 37 11.30 20.28 5.60
CA ILE A 37 12.45 20.61 6.47
C ILE A 37 11.95 20.71 7.91
N TYR A 38 12.51 19.85 8.76
CA TYR A 38 12.23 19.84 10.19
C TYR A 38 12.77 21.10 10.88
N ARG A 39 11.94 21.74 11.70
CA ARG A 39 12.32 22.95 12.45
C ARG A 39 13.46 22.69 13.43
N TYR A 40 13.46 21.51 14.05
CA TYR A 40 14.51 21.05 14.95
C TYR A 40 14.86 19.62 14.55
N ALA A 41 16.16 19.30 14.47
CA ALA A 41 16.67 17.95 14.27
C ALA A 41 17.75 17.68 15.30
N LEU A 42 17.57 16.63 16.12
CA LEU A 42 18.56 16.26 17.12
C LEU A 42 19.81 15.69 16.41
N PRO A 43 21.02 15.81 17.00
CA PRO A 43 22.26 15.36 16.35
C PRO A 43 22.24 13.88 15.93
N PHE A 44 21.53 13.04 16.70
CA PHE A 44 21.41 11.61 16.44
C PHE A 44 20.29 11.24 15.45
N GLU A 45 19.39 12.16 15.10
CA GLU A 45 18.25 11.90 14.19
C GLU A 45 18.65 12.08 12.72
N LYS A 46 19.84 11.61 12.37
CA LYS A 46 20.41 11.71 11.03
C LYS A 46 20.84 10.33 10.56
N VAL A 47 20.66 10.08 9.27
CA VAL A 47 21.20 8.90 8.61
C VAL A 47 22.43 9.37 7.83
N ASP A 48 23.61 8.95 8.27
CA ASP A 48 24.89 9.40 7.70
C ASP A 48 25.04 8.97 6.23
N ASP A 49 24.71 7.71 5.94
CA ASP A 49 24.71 7.13 4.59
C ASP A 49 23.33 6.54 4.24
N PRO A 50 22.37 7.37 3.79
CA PRO A 50 21.03 6.89 3.48
C PRO A 50 20.99 6.01 2.23
N VAL A 51 21.90 6.21 1.28
CA VAL A 51 21.98 5.40 0.06
C VAL A 51 22.51 4.01 0.40
N GLY A 52 23.63 3.92 1.13
CA GLY A 52 24.18 2.65 1.58
C GLY A 52 23.22 1.87 2.46
N MET A 53 22.49 2.53 3.37
CA MET A 53 21.45 1.87 4.18
C MET A 53 20.29 1.35 3.34
N THR A 54 19.88 2.09 2.31
CA THR A 54 18.86 1.62 1.37
C THR A 54 19.32 0.39 0.61
N LEU A 55 20.53 0.43 0.03
CA LEU A 55 21.10 -0.70 -0.70
C LEU A 55 21.31 -1.91 0.21
N PHE A 56 21.69 -1.68 1.47
CA PHE A 56 21.77 -2.71 2.49
C PHE A 56 20.40 -3.37 2.71
N LEU A 57 19.33 -2.60 2.90
CA LEU A 57 17.97 -3.13 3.04
C LEU A 57 17.53 -3.88 1.78
N GLN A 58 17.73 -3.32 0.58
CA GLN A 58 17.39 -3.97 -0.69
C GLN A 58 18.12 -5.29 -0.92
N ARG A 59 19.38 -5.40 -0.49
CA ARG A 59 20.14 -6.64 -0.60
C ARG A 59 19.72 -7.67 0.44
N ASN A 60 19.37 -7.23 1.64
CA ASN A 60 19.21 -8.08 2.82
C ASN A 60 17.76 -8.27 3.28
N TRP A 61 16.75 -7.66 2.64
CA TRP A 61 15.36 -7.73 3.11
C TRP A 61 14.85 -9.16 3.23
N HIS A 62 15.32 -10.09 2.37
CA HIS A 62 14.95 -11.50 2.40
C HIS A 62 15.35 -12.20 3.71
N HIS A 63 16.36 -11.68 4.43
CA HIS A 63 16.70 -12.18 5.76
C HIS A 63 15.55 -12.00 6.77
N SER A 64 14.60 -11.06 6.55
CA SER A 64 13.38 -10.98 7.37
C SER A 64 12.52 -12.26 7.28
N ILE A 65 12.50 -12.93 6.12
CA ILE A 65 11.81 -14.21 5.94
C ILE A 65 12.55 -15.31 6.70
N THR A 66 13.88 -15.39 6.56
CA THR A 66 14.71 -16.34 7.29
C THR A 66 14.56 -16.16 8.80
N LEU A 67 14.63 -14.92 9.29
CA LEU A 67 14.42 -14.58 10.70
C LEU A 67 13.02 -14.98 11.18
N SER A 68 11.98 -14.79 10.35
CA SER A 68 10.63 -15.23 10.69
C SER A 68 10.56 -16.74 10.87
N ILE A 69 11.11 -17.53 9.93
CA ILE A 69 11.14 -19.00 10.02
C ILE A 69 11.88 -19.45 11.28
N VAL A 70 13.06 -18.88 11.53
CA VAL A 70 13.85 -19.15 12.75
C VAL A 70 13.03 -18.80 14.00
N TYR A 71 12.37 -17.65 14.02
CA TYR A 71 11.50 -17.23 15.12
C TYR A 71 10.38 -18.25 15.39
N PHE A 72 9.68 -18.76 14.37
CA PHE A 72 8.66 -19.82 14.58
C PHE A 72 9.26 -21.07 15.22
N ILE A 73 10.40 -21.55 14.70
CA ILE A 73 11.08 -22.74 15.23
C ILE A 73 11.50 -22.52 16.69
N VAL A 74 12.13 -21.38 16.98
CA VAL A 74 12.59 -21.02 18.33
C VAL A 74 11.42 -20.92 19.30
N ILE A 75 10.32 -20.24 18.92
CA ILE A 75 9.13 -20.13 19.77
C ILE A 75 8.53 -21.51 20.08
N LYS A 76 8.44 -22.40 19.09
CA LYS A 76 7.93 -23.76 19.29
C LYS A 76 8.87 -24.60 20.17
N LEU A 77 10.18 -24.46 19.98
CA LEU A 77 11.18 -25.12 20.81
C LEU A 77 11.09 -24.66 22.27
N ILE A 78 11.02 -23.35 22.52
CA ILE A 78 10.88 -22.81 23.87
C ILE A 78 9.54 -23.25 24.49
N GLN A 79 8.44 -23.25 23.74
CA GLN A 79 7.15 -23.78 24.21
C GLN A 79 7.27 -25.24 24.64
N TRP A 80 7.97 -26.08 23.87
CA TRP A 80 8.21 -27.48 24.20
C TRP A 80 9.06 -27.64 25.48
N ILE A 81 10.18 -26.91 25.58
CA ILE A 81 11.05 -26.91 26.79
C ILE A 81 10.27 -26.46 28.03
N MET A 82 9.45 -25.42 27.89
CA MET A 82 8.67 -24.87 29.00
C MET A 82 7.56 -25.82 29.47
N ARG A 83 7.13 -26.83 28.70
CA ARG A 83 6.08 -27.79 29.16
C ARG A 83 6.43 -28.38 30.52
N ASN A 84 7.70 -28.78 30.68
CA ASN A 84 8.22 -29.44 31.88
C ASN A 84 8.81 -28.49 32.93
N ARG A 85 8.66 -27.16 32.78
CA ARG A 85 9.20 -26.15 33.71
C ARG A 85 8.11 -25.26 34.29
N GLU A 86 8.34 -24.69 35.47
CA GLU A 86 7.43 -23.69 36.06
C GLU A 86 7.47 -22.35 35.31
N PRO A 87 6.38 -21.55 35.34
CA PRO A 87 6.35 -20.25 34.67
C PRO A 87 7.28 -19.24 35.35
N PHE A 88 8.05 -18.49 34.57
CA PHE A 88 8.95 -17.47 35.10
C PHE A 88 8.19 -16.21 35.58
N SER A 89 8.62 -15.65 36.72
CA SER A 89 8.13 -14.35 37.23
C SER A 89 8.89 -13.18 36.59
N LEU A 90 8.56 -12.86 35.34
CA LEU A 90 9.24 -11.80 34.56
C LEU A 90 8.56 -10.43 34.67
N ARG A 91 7.96 -10.10 35.81
CA ARG A 91 7.11 -8.90 35.94
C ARG A 91 7.89 -7.59 35.79
N LYS A 92 9.04 -7.45 36.47
CA LYS A 92 9.88 -6.24 36.38
C LYS A 92 10.51 -6.09 34.97
N PRO A 93 11.14 -7.12 34.38
CA PRO A 93 11.64 -7.03 33.01
C PRO A 93 10.54 -6.68 32.00
N LEU A 94 9.35 -7.29 32.13
CA LEU A 94 8.22 -7.01 31.25
C LEU A 94 7.71 -5.56 31.39
N PHE A 95 7.71 -5.00 32.60
CA PHE A 95 7.35 -3.60 32.81
C PHE A 95 8.34 -2.67 32.09
N ILE A 96 9.64 -2.85 32.33
CA ILE A 96 10.70 -2.03 31.71
C ILE A 96 10.62 -2.14 30.19
N TRP A 97 10.47 -3.35 29.67
CA TRP A 97 10.32 -3.63 28.24
C TRP A 97 9.16 -2.86 27.61
N ASN A 98 7.95 -3.00 28.17
CA ASN A 98 6.77 -2.30 27.66
C ASN A 98 6.90 -0.78 27.81
N ALA A 99 7.49 -0.28 28.90
CA ALA A 99 7.69 1.15 29.10
C ALA A 99 8.69 1.74 28.07
N CYS A 100 9.78 1.03 27.78
CA CYS A 100 10.73 1.42 26.75
C CYS A 100 10.09 1.44 25.36
N LEU A 101 9.30 0.42 25.00
CA LEU A 101 8.59 0.38 23.72
C LEU A 101 7.50 1.46 23.61
N ALA A 102 6.81 1.76 24.71
CA ALA A 102 5.83 2.85 24.77
C ALA A 102 6.51 4.21 24.55
N LEU A 103 7.62 4.48 25.23
CA LEU A 103 8.39 5.72 25.08
C LEU A 103 8.97 5.85 23.67
N PHE A 104 9.60 4.79 23.16
CA PHE A 104 10.11 4.74 21.80
C PHE A 104 9.02 5.07 20.78
N SER A 105 7.84 4.44 20.92
CA SER A 105 6.71 4.67 20.02
C SER A 105 6.16 6.10 20.15
N ALA A 106 6.15 6.68 21.35
CA ALA A 106 5.67 8.05 21.58
C ALA A 106 6.57 9.08 20.92
N VAL A 107 7.89 8.97 21.10
CA VAL A 107 8.86 9.87 20.47
C VAL A 107 8.82 9.70 18.95
N GLY A 108 8.81 8.44 18.48
CA GLY A 108 8.65 8.15 17.05
C GLY A 108 7.37 8.75 16.48
N PHE A 109 6.24 8.65 17.17
CA PHE A 109 4.98 9.24 16.73
C PHE A 109 5.07 10.77 16.58
N ILE A 110 5.60 11.47 17.59
CA ILE A 110 5.71 12.93 17.58
C ILE A 110 6.56 13.39 16.40
N ARG A 111 7.75 12.81 16.24
CA ARG A 111 8.73 13.21 15.22
C ARG A 111 8.30 12.82 13.81
N PHE A 112 7.69 11.66 13.65
CA PHE A 112 7.30 11.17 12.35
C PHE A 112 6.02 11.84 11.84
N THR A 113 5.10 12.19 12.73
CA THR A 113 3.81 12.80 12.36
C THR A 113 3.96 14.22 11.81
N GLU A 114 5.04 14.94 12.14
CA GLU A 114 5.38 16.24 11.52
C GLU A 114 5.43 16.13 9.97
N ASP A 115 6.11 15.11 9.42
CA ASP A 115 6.16 14.85 7.96
C ASP A 115 4.77 14.52 7.39
N VAL A 116 4.01 13.67 8.09
CA VAL A 116 2.67 13.25 7.63
C VAL A 116 1.71 14.44 7.58
N VAL A 117 1.69 15.27 8.62
CA VAL A 117 0.83 16.45 8.70
C VAL A 117 1.23 17.47 7.63
N TYR A 118 2.52 17.75 7.47
CA TYR A 118 2.99 18.66 6.43
C TYR A 118 2.59 18.16 5.04
N SER A 119 2.83 16.88 4.76
CA SER A 119 2.51 16.26 3.48
C SER A 119 1.02 16.38 3.16
N LEU A 120 0.14 16.02 4.11
CA LEU A 120 -1.31 16.07 3.90
C LEU A 120 -1.83 17.49 3.71
N THR A 121 -1.33 18.45 4.48
CA THR A 121 -1.85 19.82 4.50
C THR A 121 -1.31 20.69 3.37
N ASN A 122 -0.05 20.52 2.98
CA ASN A 122 0.62 21.41 2.03
C ASN A 122 0.82 20.77 0.63
N LEU A 123 0.99 19.45 0.54
CA LEU A 123 1.27 18.75 -0.73
C LEU A 123 0.03 18.04 -1.30
N GLY A 124 -1.02 17.92 -0.52
CA GLY A 124 -2.26 17.22 -0.87
C GLY A 124 -2.14 15.69 -0.86
N MET A 125 -3.27 15.01 -1.10
CA MET A 125 -3.39 13.56 -0.95
C MET A 125 -2.52 12.77 -1.94
N TYR A 126 -2.43 13.20 -3.20
CA TYR A 126 -1.67 12.48 -4.23
C TYR A 126 -0.17 12.44 -3.90
N ARG A 127 0.46 13.61 -3.67
CA ARG A 127 1.87 13.66 -3.30
C ARG A 127 2.12 12.92 -1.99
N SER A 128 1.21 13.02 -1.02
CA SER A 128 1.34 12.28 0.24
C SER A 128 1.34 10.75 0.11
N LEU A 129 0.68 10.21 -0.91
CA LEU A 129 0.61 8.76 -1.15
C LEU A 129 1.70 8.27 -2.12
N CYS A 130 2.22 9.15 -2.99
CA CYS A 130 3.12 8.76 -4.07
C CYS A 130 4.57 9.24 -3.92
N TYR A 131 4.83 10.27 -3.11
CA TYR A 131 6.18 10.82 -2.88
C TYR A 131 6.70 10.28 -1.56
N THR A 132 7.88 9.69 -1.57
CA THR A 132 8.45 9.06 -0.37
C THR A 132 9.09 10.10 0.56
N ILE A 133 9.51 9.65 1.73
CA ILE A 133 10.19 10.50 2.72
C ILE A 133 11.57 10.88 2.19
N HIS A 134 12.01 12.10 2.47
CA HIS A 134 13.35 12.53 2.07
C HIS A 134 14.42 11.72 2.84
N PRO A 135 15.43 11.11 2.17
CA PRO A 135 16.34 10.14 2.78
C PRO A 135 17.21 10.71 3.91
N LYS A 136 17.46 12.03 3.89
CA LYS A 136 18.22 12.74 4.94
C LYS A 136 17.35 13.38 6.03
N SER A 137 16.04 13.17 5.98
CA SER A 137 15.12 13.77 6.96
C SER A 137 15.10 13.01 8.28
N VAL A 138 14.61 13.67 9.33
CA VAL A 138 14.35 13.05 10.64
C VAL A 138 13.37 11.88 10.49
N ALA A 139 12.35 11.99 9.62
CA ALA A 139 11.42 10.89 9.34
C ALA A 139 12.12 9.64 8.79
N ALA A 140 13.17 9.78 7.96
CA ALA A 140 13.91 8.62 7.43
C ALA A 140 14.65 7.87 8.54
N PHE A 141 15.25 8.59 9.49
CA PHE A 141 15.87 7.98 10.68
C PHE A 141 14.85 7.19 11.51
N TRP A 142 13.69 7.79 11.80
CA TRP A 142 12.62 7.12 12.56
C TRP A 142 11.96 5.98 11.78
N ALA A 143 11.89 6.04 10.44
CA ALA A 143 11.45 4.92 9.59
C ALA A 143 12.40 3.71 9.71
N LEU A 144 13.72 3.96 9.72
CA LEU A 144 14.71 2.90 9.91
C LEU A 144 14.58 2.27 11.30
N LEU A 145 14.48 3.09 12.35
CA LEU A 145 14.26 2.58 13.70
C LEU A 145 12.94 1.82 13.83
N PHE A 146 11.88 2.25 13.13
CA PHE A 146 10.62 1.52 13.06
C PHE A 146 10.80 0.11 12.47
N ALA A 147 11.54 -0.01 11.36
CA ALA A 147 11.81 -1.32 10.77
C ALA A 147 12.60 -2.22 11.73
N LEU A 148 13.60 -1.65 12.41
CA LEU A 148 14.39 -2.36 13.42
C LEU A 148 13.54 -2.74 14.65
N SER A 149 12.58 -1.92 15.04
CA SER A 149 11.72 -2.21 16.20
C SER A 149 10.92 -3.49 16.01
N LYS A 150 10.58 -3.88 14.76
CA LYS A 150 9.84 -5.12 14.50
C LYS A 150 10.61 -6.39 14.87
N ILE A 151 11.94 -6.33 14.82
CA ILE A 151 12.80 -7.41 15.31
C ILE A 151 12.78 -7.42 16.84
N VAL A 152 12.88 -6.25 17.47
CA VAL A 152 12.82 -6.11 18.94
C VAL A 152 11.49 -6.62 19.48
N GLU A 153 10.37 -6.25 18.85
CA GLU A 153 9.00 -6.64 19.22
C GLU A 153 8.77 -8.17 19.21
N LEU A 154 9.62 -8.97 18.55
CA LEU A 154 9.58 -10.44 18.68
C LEU A 154 9.79 -10.91 20.13
N GLY A 155 10.45 -10.08 20.95
CA GLY A 155 10.60 -10.30 22.39
C GLY A 155 9.28 -10.38 23.15
N ASP A 156 8.20 -9.77 22.67
CA ASP A 156 6.87 -9.86 23.29
C ASP A 156 6.40 -11.31 23.36
N THR A 157 6.59 -12.05 22.27
CA THR A 157 6.24 -13.47 22.19
C THR A 157 7.09 -14.30 23.14
N LEU A 158 8.37 -13.96 23.29
CA LEU A 158 9.26 -14.63 24.23
C LEU A 158 8.76 -14.48 25.68
N PHE A 159 8.36 -13.27 26.09
CA PHE A 159 7.78 -13.04 27.42
C PHE A 159 6.48 -13.82 27.63
N ILE A 160 5.63 -13.95 26.62
CA ILE A 160 4.38 -14.72 26.70
C ILE A 160 4.68 -16.21 26.94
N VAL A 161 5.59 -16.78 26.15
CA VAL A 161 5.95 -18.21 26.23
C VAL A 161 6.65 -18.54 27.55
N LEU A 162 7.63 -17.72 27.98
CA LEU A 162 8.34 -17.93 29.25
C LEU A 162 7.43 -17.83 30.48
N ARG A 163 6.33 -17.08 30.38
CA ARG A 163 5.31 -16.97 31.44
C ARG A 163 4.21 -18.03 31.34
N LYS A 164 4.30 -18.98 30.41
CA LYS A 164 3.28 -19.99 30.10
C LYS A 164 1.89 -19.40 29.86
N LYS A 165 1.80 -18.23 29.23
CA LYS A 165 0.52 -17.65 28.82
C LYS A 165 0.11 -18.20 27.45
N PRO A 166 -1.21 -18.33 27.16
CA PRO A 166 -1.68 -18.89 25.90
C PRO A 166 -1.23 -17.99 24.74
N LEU A 167 -0.43 -18.55 23.84
CA LEU A 167 0.03 -17.85 22.65
C LEU A 167 -0.99 -18.05 21.50
N ILE A 168 -1.70 -17.00 21.14
CA ILE A 168 -2.68 -17.00 20.04
C ILE A 168 -1.98 -16.95 18.67
N PHE A 169 -2.53 -17.65 17.66
CA PHE A 169 -2.01 -17.68 16.28
C PHE A 169 -1.79 -16.27 15.71
N LEU A 170 -2.79 -15.41 15.90
CA LEU A 170 -2.79 -14.04 15.38
C LEU A 170 -1.55 -13.24 15.82
N HIS A 171 -1.08 -13.42 17.05
CA HIS A 171 0.02 -12.63 17.60
C HIS A 171 1.34 -12.93 16.90
N TYR A 172 1.80 -14.19 16.91
CA TYR A 172 3.10 -14.53 16.33
C TYR A 172 3.07 -14.52 14.79
N TYR A 173 1.91 -14.76 14.16
CA TYR A 173 1.72 -14.51 12.72
C TYR A 173 1.86 -13.02 12.39
N HIS A 174 1.18 -12.14 13.13
CA HIS A 174 1.26 -10.70 12.94
C HIS A 174 2.69 -10.19 13.05
N HIS A 175 3.41 -10.55 14.12
CA HIS A 175 4.80 -10.12 14.32
C HIS A 175 5.74 -10.54 13.17
N ALA A 176 5.60 -11.76 12.65
CA ALA A 176 6.35 -12.19 11.47
C ALA A 176 5.95 -11.39 10.21
N ALA A 177 4.64 -11.24 9.97
CA ALA A 177 4.13 -10.56 8.79
C ALA A 177 4.52 -9.07 8.72
N VAL A 178 4.41 -8.34 9.84
CA VAL A 178 4.79 -6.91 9.88
C VAL A 178 6.30 -6.71 9.81
N MET A 179 7.10 -7.65 10.29
CA MET A 179 8.56 -7.61 10.13
C MET A 179 8.96 -7.79 8.66
N ILE A 180 8.40 -8.78 7.96
CA ILE A 180 8.66 -8.99 6.53
C ILE A 180 8.15 -7.78 5.72
N GLY A 181 6.93 -7.34 5.99
CA GLY A 181 6.31 -6.21 5.30
C GLY A 181 7.07 -4.90 5.48
N SER A 182 7.54 -4.61 6.69
CA SER A 182 8.33 -3.39 6.95
C SER A 182 9.73 -3.44 6.32
N ALA A 183 10.40 -4.60 6.34
CA ALA A 183 11.69 -4.77 5.69
C ALA A 183 11.59 -4.59 4.16
N HIS A 184 10.57 -5.19 3.55
CA HIS A 184 10.31 -5.05 2.11
C HIS A 184 9.89 -3.62 1.73
N ALA A 185 8.96 -3.02 2.47
CA ALA A 185 8.53 -1.64 2.25
C ALA A 185 9.68 -0.62 2.42
N GLY A 186 10.60 -0.86 3.36
CA GLY A 186 11.80 -0.06 3.54
C GLY A 186 12.78 -0.19 2.37
N ALA A 187 12.96 -1.40 1.84
CA ALA A 187 13.79 -1.63 0.64
C ALA A 187 13.21 -0.94 -0.62
N GLU A 188 11.89 -0.91 -0.76
CA GLU A 188 11.20 -0.25 -1.88
C GLU A 188 11.09 1.27 -1.72
N HIS A 189 11.34 1.82 -0.52
CA HIS A 189 10.98 3.21 -0.17
C HIS A 189 9.49 3.50 -0.41
N ALA A 190 8.63 2.57 0.00
CA ALA A 190 7.19 2.67 -0.24
C ALA A 190 6.60 3.96 0.37
N ALA A 191 6.23 4.91 -0.47
CA ALA A 191 5.67 6.21 -0.08
C ALA A 191 4.44 6.11 0.87
N PRO A 192 3.49 5.17 0.68
CA PRO A 192 2.36 5.00 1.60
C PRO A 192 2.82 4.60 3.01
N GLY A 193 4.04 4.07 3.15
CA GLY A 193 4.64 3.66 4.41
C GLY A 193 4.59 4.74 5.48
N ARG A 194 4.60 6.04 5.11
CA ARG A 194 4.47 7.13 6.10
C ARG A 194 3.20 7.03 6.96
N PHE A 195 2.08 6.66 6.35
CA PHE A 195 0.82 6.52 7.06
C PHE A 195 0.84 5.29 7.96
N PHE A 196 1.39 4.18 7.47
CA PHE A 196 1.53 2.93 8.25
C PHE A 196 2.41 3.09 9.47
N VAL A 197 3.55 3.76 9.32
CA VAL A 197 4.49 4.01 10.41
C VAL A 197 3.86 4.94 11.47
N SER A 198 3.28 6.07 11.06
CA SER A 198 2.66 7.02 11.98
C SER A 198 1.50 6.39 12.76
N MET A 199 0.56 5.71 12.08
CA MET A 199 -0.57 5.08 12.78
C MET A 199 -0.12 3.94 13.71
N ASN A 200 0.91 3.17 13.34
CA ASN A 200 1.43 2.12 14.20
C ASN A 200 2.11 2.70 15.44
N PHE A 201 2.94 3.74 15.31
CA PHE A 201 3.55 4.40 16.46
C PHE A 201 2.50 4.95 17.43
N PHE A 202 1.42 5.55 16.92
CA PHE A 202 0.31 6.03 17.74
C PHE A 202 -0.33 4.91 18.56
N VAL A 203 -0.77 3.84 17.89
CA VAL A 203 -1.47 2.73 18.56
C VAL A 203 -0.52 1.96 19.48
N HIS A 204 0.73 1.73 19.08
CA HIS A 204 1.74 1.08 19.91
C HIS A 204 2.08 1.88 21.16
N THR A 205 2.10 3.21 21.09
CA THR A 205 2.26 4.06 22.30
C THR A 205 1.18 3.73 23.33
N ILE A 206 -0.08 3.68 22.90
CA ILE A 206 -1.22 3.43 23.79
C ILE A 206 -1.23 1.96 24.28
N MET A 207 -1.03 1.01 23.36
CA MET A 207 -1.02 -0.42 23.66
C MET A 207 0.09 -0.81 24.65
N TYR A 208 1.33 -0.38 24.41
CA TYR A 208 2.45 -0.68 25.30
C TYR A 208 2.33 0.04 26.64
N THR A 209 1.77 1.26 26.68
CA THR A 209 1.44 1.93 27.95
C THR A 209 0.44 1.11 28.76
N TYR A 210 -0.61 0.59 28.12
CA TYR A 210 -1.59 -0.31 28.76
C TYR A 210 -0.92 -1.59 29.31
N TYR A 211 -0.02 -2.21 28.55
CA TYR A 211 0.72 -3.40 29.02
C TYR A 211 1.73 -3.10 30.12
N ALA A 212 2.41 -1.95 30.08
CA ALA A 212 3.28 -1.49 31.15
C ALA A 212 2.48 -1.31 32.45
N CYS A 213 1.34 -0.61 32.42
CA CYS A 213 0.46 -0.45 33.58
C CYS A 213 0.01 -1.81 34.15
N THR A 214 -0.36 -2.75 33.27
CA THR A 214 -0.76 -4.10 33.66
C THR A 214 0.40 -4.89 34.29
N ALA A 215 1.61 -4.77 33.74
CA ALA A 215 2.81 -5.40 34.28
C ALA A 215 3.24 -4.80 35.63
N TYR A 216 3.05 -3.49 35.82
CA TYR A 216 3.29 -2.83 37.11
C TYR A 216 2.37 -3.38 38.20
N GLY A 217 1.15 -3.77 37.85
CA GLY A 217 0.17 -4.33 38.80
C GLY A 217 -1.15 -3.60 38.87
N LEU A 218 -1.28 -2.54 38.08
CA LEU A 218 -2.56 -1.88 37.92
C LEU A 218 -3.50 -2.87 37.23
N ARG A 219 -4.77 -2.78 37.57
CA ARG A 219 -5.85 -3.51 36.89
C ARG A 219 -6.64 -2.47 36.10
N PRO A 220 -6.20 -2.12 34.86
CA PRO A 220 -6.93 -1.17 34.04
C PRO A 220 -8.39 -1.60 33.87
N SER A 221 -9.30 -0.64 33.75
CA SER A 221 -10.71 -0.95 33.58
C SER A 221 -10.98 -1.67 32.26
N ARG A 222 -12.07 -2.44 32.20
CA ARG A 222 -12.50 -3.13 30.96
C ARG A 222 -12.69 -2.15 29.80
N PHE A 223 -13.12 -0.92 30.08
CA PHE A 223 -13.25 0.15 29.10
C PHE A 223 -11.93 0.49 28.43
N MET A 224 -10.84 0.61 29.19
CA MET A 224 -9.51 0.87 28.63
C MET A 224 -9.05 -0.26 27.72
N ALA A 225 -9.27 -1.52 28.11
CA ALA A 225 -8.95 -2.67 27.27
C ALA A 225 -9.74 -2.64 25.94
N MET A 226 -11.04 -2.34 26.00
CA MET A 226 -11.88 -2.20 24.80
C MET A 226 -11.41 -1.06 23.91
N MET A 227 -11.03 0.08 24.47
CA MET A 227 -10.49 1.22 23.71
C MET A 227 -9.21 0.84 22.94
N VAL A 228 -8.28 0.12 23.56
CA VAL A 228 -7.05 -0.35 22.87
C VAL A 228 -7.41 -1.24 21.68
N THR A 229 -8.31 -2.22 21.86
CA THR A 229 -8.72 -3.09 20.77
C THR A 229 -9.47 -2.35 19.66
N THR A 230 -10.30 -1.36 20.01
CA THR A 230 -10.99 -0.52 19.02
C THR A 230 -9.99 0.29 18.20
N LEU A 231 -8.98 0.88 18.84
CA LEU A 231 -7.92 1.62 18.14
C LEU A 231 -7.14 0.73 17.17
N GLN A 232 -6.84 -0.52 17.55
CA GLN A 232 -6.17 -1.49 16.67
C GLN A 232 -7.02 -1.85 15.44
N ILE A 233 -8.34 -2.02 15.63
CA ILE A 233 -9.27 -2.29 14.52
C ILE A 233 -9.35 -1.09 13.58
N VAL A 234 -9.49 0.12 14.14
CA VAL A 234 -9.52 1.37 13.35
C VAL A 234 -8.22 1.56 12.58
N GLN A 235 -7.06 1.24 13.17
CA GLN A 235 -5.77 1.26 12.47
C GLN A 235 -5.75 0.31 11.26
N MET A 236 -6.30 -0.91 11.40
CA MET A 236 -6.36 -1.85 10.28
C MET A 236 -7.27 -1.34 9.15
N LEU A 237 -8.43 -0.77 9.50
CA LEU A 237 -9.35 -0.15 8.54
C LEU A 237 -8.72 1.07 7.84
N GLY A 238 -7.98 1.90 8.59
CA GLY A 238 -7.22 3.03 8.03
C GLY A 238 -6.14 2.55 7.05
N GLY A 239 -5.42 1.47 7.37
CA GLY A 239 -4.47 0.84 6.46
C GLY A 239 -5.12 0.36 5.16
N LEU A 240 -6.25 -0.34 5.26
CA LEU A 240 -7.02 -0.78 4.08
C LEU A 240 -7.48 0.40 3.22
N PHE A 241 -7.89 1.50 3.85
CA PHE A 241 -8.26 2.73 3.15
C PHE A 241 -7.07 3.32 2.38
N VAL A 242 -5.89 3.44 3.01
CA VAL A 242 -4.66 3.92 2.34
C VAL A 242 -4.29 3.03 1.16
N VAL A 243 -4.28 1.71 1.32
CA VAL A 243 -4.00 0.77 0.21
C VAL A 243 -5.00 0.95 -0.93
N SER A 244 -6.29 1.08 -0.61
CA SER A 244 -7.35 1.27 -1.60
C SER A 244 -7.16 2.57 -2.39
N LEU A 245 -6.74 3.66 -1.74
CA LEU A 245 -6.42 4.91 -2.41
C LEU A 245 -5.22 4.78 -3.34
N VAL A 246 -4.15 4.13 -2.90
CA VAL A 246 -2.96 3.87 -3.74
C VAL A 246 -3.33 3.00 -4.94
N PHE A 247 -4.12 1.94 -4.73
CA PHE A 247 -4.61 1.09 -5.79
C PHE A 247 -5.44 1.87 -6.81
N LYS A 248 -6.35 2.72 -6.33
CA LYS A 248 -7.15 3.62 -7.19
C LYS A 248 -6.24 4.57 -7.98
N ILE A 249 -5.23 5.18 -7.35
CA ILE A 249 -4.28 6.07 -8.04
C ILE A 249 -3.48 5.33 -9.11
N LYS A 250 -3.02 4.10 -8.81
CA LYS A 250 -2.23 3.29 -9.75
C LYS A 250 -3.06 2.73 -10.90
N THR A 251 -4.36 2.50 -10.70
CA THR A 251 -5.30 2.02 -11.73
C THR A 251 -6.00 3.13 -12.51
N MET A 252 -6.05 4.36 -11.98
CA MET A 252 -6.54 5.54 -12.69
C MET A 252 -5.86 5.80 -14.05
N PRO A 253 -4.55 5.58 -14.27
CA PRO A 253 -3.93 5.68 -15.59
C PRO A 253 -4.33 4.57 -16.59
N ASP A 254 -4.90 3.44 -16.15
CA ASP A 254 -5.49 2.43 -17.05
C ASP A 254 -6.95 2.74 -17.43
N LEU A 255 -7.62 3.58 -16.64
CA LEU A 255 -8.98 4.05 -16.92
C LEU A 255 -9.13 4.80 -18.26
N PRO A 256 -8.22 5.69 -18.70
CA PRO A 256 -8.32 6.30 -20.03
C PRO A 256 -8.12 5.29 -21.16
N PHE A 257 -7.33 4.22 -20.99
CA PHE A 257 -7.22 3.17 -22.00
C PHE A 257 -8.53 2.37 -22.11
N MET A 258 -9.10 1.96 -20.97
CA MET A 258 -10.38 1.25 -20.95
C MET A 258 -11.53 2.14 -21.48
N ALA A 259 -11.55 3.43 -21.13
CA ALA A 259 -12.54 4.38 -21.62
C ALA A 259 -12.35 4.68 -23.13
N MET A 260 -11.12 4.75 -23.62
CA MET A 260 -10.80 4.86 -25.05
C MET A 260 -11.23 3.62 -25.83
N MET A 261 -11.02 2.42 -25.28
CA MET A 261 -11.51 1.16 -25.86
C MET A 261 -13.04 1.13 -25.94
N VAL A 262 -13.73 1.46 -24.84
CA VAL A 262 -15.21 1.47 -24.80
C VAL A 262 -15.77 2.47 -25.82
N THR A 263 -15.23 3.68 -25.88
CA THR A 263 -15.68 4.71 -26.84
C THR A 263 -15.35 4.34 -28.29
N THR A 264 -14.21 3.70 -28.54
CA THR A 264 -13.87 3.16 -29.87
C THR A 264 -14.85 2.06 -30.28
N LEU A 265 -15.17 1.13 -29.38
CA LEU A 265 -16.15 0.07 -29.62
C LEU A 265 -17.55 0.64 -29.89
N GLN A 266 -17.95 1.69 -29.17
CA GLN A 266 -19.23 2.40 -29.39
C GLN A 266 -19.26 3.09 -30.77
N ILE A 267 -18.19 3.75 -31.19
CA ILE A 267 -18.10 4.36 -32.53
C ILE A 267 -18.20 3.28 -33.62
N VAL A 268 -17.47 2.17 -33.48
CA VAL A 268 -17.53 1.03 -34.41
C VAL A 268 -18.94 0.43 -34.46
N GLN A 269 -19.59 0.27 -33.31
CA GLN A 269 -20.98 -0.20 -33.23
C GLN A 269 -21.94 0.75 -33.98
N MET A 270 -21.78 2.06 -33.85
CA MET A 270 -22.64 3.04 -34.52
C MET A 270 -22.42 3.05 -36.04
N LEU A 271 -21.17 2.94 -36.51
CA LEU A 271 -20.85 2.81 -37.94
C LEU A 271 -21.37 1.49 -38.53
N GLY A 272 -21.30 0.40 -37.77
CA GLY A 272 -21.92 -0.87 -38.14
C GLY A 272 -23.44 -0.76 -38.27
N GLY A 273 -24.09 -0.01 -37.38
CA GLY A 273 -25.52 0.32 -37.47
C GLY A 273 -25.87 1.09 -38.75
N LEU A 274 -25.07 2.09 -39.14
CA LEU A 274 -25.24 2.82 -40.41
C LEU A 274 -25.11 1.89 -41.62
N PHE A 275 -24.11 1.01 -41.62
CA PHE A 275 -23.92 0.04 -42.71
C PHE A 275 -25.13 -0.87 -42.89
N VAL A 276 -25.67 -1.42 -41.79
CA VAL A 276 -26.86 -2.27 -41.81
C VAL A 276 -28.08 -1.49 -42.32
N VAL A 277 -28.30 -0.26 -41.87
CA VAL A 277 -29.42 0.58 -42.33
C VAL A 277 -29.32 0.86 -43.83
N SER A 278 -28.12 1.20 -44.34
CA SER A 278 -27.89 1.39 -45.78
C SER A 278 -28.10 0.11 -46.60
N LEU A 279 -27.73 -1.06 -46.06
CA LEU A 279 -27.94 -2.35 -46.71
C LEU A 279 -29.43 -2.71 -46.77
N VAL A 280 -30.18 -2.51 -45.68
CA VAL A 280 -31.65 -2.74 -45.65
C VAL A 280 -32.36 -1.75 -46.58
N PHE A 281 -31.92 -0.50 -46.65
CA PHE A 281 -32.44 0.47 -47.62
C PHE A 281 -32.21 0.01 -49.07
N LYS A 282 -31.02 -0.54 -49.38
CA LYS A 282 -30.71 -1.10 -50.68
C LYS A 282 -31.55 -2.35 -51.02
N ILE A 283 -31.78 -3.23 -50.05
CA ILE A 283 -32.63 -4.42 -50.24
C ILE A 283 -34.09 -4.01 -50.46
N LYS A 284 -34.60 -3.03 -49.71
CA LYS A 284 -35.97 -2.53 -49.83
C LYS A 284 -36.24 -1.84 -51.17
N THR A 285 -35.21 -1.27 -51.79
CA THR A 285 -35.28 -0.63 -53.12
C THR A 285 -35.16 -1.62 -54.27
N MET A 286 -34.79 -2.88 -54.02
CA MET A 286 -34.83 -3.94 -55.02
C MET A 286 -36.25 -4.52 -55.14
N PRO A 287 -36.80 -4.64 -56.35
CA PRO A 287 -38.20 -5.06 -56.55
C PRO A 287 -38.49 -6.52 -56.17
N ASP A 288 -37.48 -7.39 -56.11
CA ASP A 288 -37.66 -8.85 -56.00
C ASP A 288 -37.53 -9.42 -54.57
N LEU A 289 -37.40 -8.59 -53.52
CA LEU A 289 -37.26 -9.06 -52.13
C LEU A 289 -38.29 -8.45 -51.18
N PRO A 290 -39.07 -9.27 -50.43
CA PRO A 290 -39.98 -8.77 -49.41
C PRO A 290 -39.21 -8.28 -48.17
N CYS A 291 -39.42 -7.03 -47.76
CA CYS A 291 -38.85 -6.44 -46.55
C CYS A 291 -39.92 -5.69 -45.74
N GLN A 292 -40.13 -6.09 -44.48
CA GLN A 292 -41.17 -5.53 -43.59
C GLN A 292 -40.92 -4.07 -43.17
N GLN A 293 -39.67 -3.60 -43.23
CA GLN A 293 -39.28 -2.29 -42.70
C GLN A 293 -39.89 -1.12 -43.50
N SER A 294 -40.39 -0.11 -42.79
CA SER A 294 -40.94 1.13 -43.36
C SER A 294 -39.83 2.12 -43.72
N TYR A 295 -40.00 2.86 -44.81
CA TYR A 295 -39.09 3.95 -45.19
C TYR A 295 -38.94 4.99 -44.08
N GLY A 296 -40.02 5.33 -43.37
CA GLY A 296 -39.97 6.26 -42.24
C GLY A 296 -39.08 5.79 -41.10
N ASN A 297 -39.11 4.48 -40.80
CA ASN A 297 -38.24 3.88 -39.78
C ASN A 297 -36.77 3.87 -40.23
N LEU A 298 -36.50 3.60 -41.52
CA LEU A 298 -35.14 3.63 -42.08
C LEU A 298 -34.54 5.03 -42.06
N TYR A 299 -35.32 6.06 -42.42
CA TYR A 299 -34.86 7.45 -42.34
C TYR A 299 -34.58 7.88 -40.91
N LEU A 300 -35.47 7.54 -39.97
CA LEU A 300 -35.26 7.84 -38.55
C LEU A 300 -34.00 7.13 -38.01
N ALA A 301 -33.84 5.85 -38.32
CA ALA A 301 -32.66 5.08 -37.93
C ALA A 301 -31.37 5.69 -38.50
N PHE A 302 -31.36 6.07 -39.78
CA PHE A 302 -30.20 6.69 -40.41
C PHE A 302 -29.80 8.02 -39.72
N ILE A 303 -30.77 8.88 -39.40
CA ILE A 303 -30.54 10.15 -38.69
C ILE A 303 -30.00 9.88 -37.28
N VAL A 304 -30.60 8.95 -36.54
CA VAL A 304 -30.18 8.62 -35.17
C VAL A 304 -28.76 8.07 -35.17
N TYR A 305 -28.44 7.07 -35.99
CA TYR A 305 -27.09 6.51 -36.02
C TYR A 305 -26.03 7.52 -36.48
N THR A 306 -26.37 8.41 -37.42
CA THR A 306 -25.45 9.46 -37.89
C THR A 306 -25.18 10.50 -36.81
N THR A 307 -26.22 10.97 -36.12
CA THR A 307 -26.07 11.99 -35.07
C THR A 307 -25.32 11.44 -33.86
N PHE A 308 -25.62 10.22 -33.41
CA PHE A 308 -24.87 9.59 -32.32
C PHE A 308 -23.41 9.30 -32.71
N ALA A 309 -23.14 8.79 -33.92
CA ALA A 309 -21.76 8.60 -34.38
C ALA A 309 -20.97 9.92 -34.35
N ALA A 310 -21.56 11.02 -34.84
CA ALA A 310 -20.93 12.33 -34.82
C ALA A 310 -20.66 12.84 -33.39
N LEU A 311 -21.62 12.68 -32.48
CA LEU A 311 -21.47 13.08 -31.07
C LEU A 311 -20.39 12.27 -30.34
N PHE A 312 -20.33 10.95 -30.55
CA PHE A 312 -19.29 10.11 -29.95
C PHE A 312 -17.90 10.40 -30.53
N VAL A 313 -17.79 10.67 -31.84
CA VAL A 313 -16.53 11.11 -32.46
C VAL A 313 -16.09 12.47 -31.92
N GLN A 314 -17.00 13.44 -31.79
CA GLN A 314 -16.70 14.75 -31.21
C GLN A 314 -16.24 14.63 -29.76
N PHE A 315 -16.94 13.82 -28.95
CA PHE A 315 -16.55 13.51 -27.58
C PHE A 315 -15.16 12.85 -27.54
N TYR A 316 -14.89 11.87 -28.39
CA TYR A 316 -13.63 11.14 -28.45
C TYR A 316 -12.44 12.07 -28.78
N ILE A 317 -12.59 12.92 -29.79
CA ILE A 317 -11.57 13.91 -30.16
C ILE A 317 -11.32 14.90 -29.02
N LYS A 318 -12.38 15.44 -28.42
CA LYS A 318 -12.26 16.43 -27.33
C LYS A 318 -11.65 15.82 -26.07
N ALA A 319 -12.11 14.66 -25.66
CA ALA A 319 -11.71 14.01 -24.42
C ALA A 319 -10.28 13.44 -24.48
N TYR A 320 -9.88 12.85 -25.61
CA TYR A 320 -8.62 12.09 -25.70
C TYR A 320 -7.53 12.79 -26.51
N PHE A 321 -7.86 13.63 -27.50
CA PHE A 321 -6.85 14.29 -28.34
C PHE A 321 -6.63 15.77 -27.98
N LEU A 322 -7.68 16.50 -27.60
CA LEU A 322 -7.57 17.93 -27.25
C LEU A 322 -7.23 18.11 -25.76
N ASN A 323 -7.98 17.49 -24.85
CA ASN A 323 -7.75 17.60 -23.39
C ASN A 323 -6.50 16.83 -22.87
N SER A 324 -5.84 16.00 -23.70
CA SER A 324 -4.57 15.36 -23.32
C SER A 324 -3.36 16.28 -23.54
N LYS A 325 -3.43 17.18 -24.54
CA LYS A 325 -2.39 18.21 -24.79
C LYS A 325 -2.31 19.23 -23.66
N GLU A 326 -3.44 19.67 -23.12
CA GLU A 326 -3.49 20.62 -22.00
C GLU A 326 -2.91 20.01 -20.71
N ARG A 327 -3.20 18.73 -20.43
CA ARG A 327 -2.61 17.98 -19.30
C ARG A 327 -1.10 17.78 -19.43
N CYS A 328 -0.57 17.65 -20.64
CA CYS A 328 0.88 17.58 -20.89
C CYS A 328 1.58 18.94 -20.81
N GLN A 329 0.91 20.04 -21.17
CA GLN A 329 1.49 21.38 -21.05
C GLN A 329 1.59 21.85 -19.59
N HIS A 330 0.58 21.56 -18.76
CA HIS A 330 0.64 21.87 -17.33
C HIS A 330 1.75 21.09 -16.59
N LYS A 331 2.08 19.88 -17.06
CA LYS A 331 3.15 19.02 -16.52
C LYS A 331 4.57 19.44 -16.91
N LYS A 332 4.73 20.43 -17.80
CA LYS A 332 6.02 20.99 -18.22
C LYS A 332 6.34 22.35 -17.58
N ILE A 333 5.38 22.94 -16.87
CA ILE A 333 5.46 24.28 -16.28
C ILE A 333 5.56 24.22 -14.72
N GLU A 334 5.30 23.07 -14.12
CA GLU A 334 5.65 22.72 -12.73
C GLU A 334 6.85 21.76 -12.72
#